data_AF-A0A5E8UX53-F1
#
_entry.id   AF-A0A5E8UX53-F1
#
_cell.length_a   1.000
_cell.length_b   1.000
_cell.length_c   1.000
_cell.angle_alpha   90.00
_cell.angle_beta   90.00
_cell.angle_gamma   90.00
#
_symmetry.space_group_name_H-M   'P 1'
#
loop_
_entity.id
_entity.type
_entity.pdbx_description
1 polymer ?
#
loop_
_entity_poly.entity_id
_entity_poly.type
_entity_poly.pdbx_seq_one_letter_code
_entity_poly.pdbx_strand_id
1 'polypeptide(L)'
;MDYAEFSYANPDHHPLKRMVIRSIERLSGRRKLLDLYEIWKQSIVTTDYMWSELLRLINIRVSVDSGEWPPKDVPNGPLVLIANHPYGIGDGLAILSLAEQLAVLQRS
;
A
#
# COMPACT_ATOMS: atom_id res chain seq x y z
N MET A 1 -9.58 30.40 7.19
CA MET A 1 -8.23 29.96 7.61
C MET A 1 -8.37 28.49 7.97
N ASP A 2 -7.78 27.51 7.32
CA ASP A 2 -6.81 27.45 6.23
C ASP A 2 -7.04 26.08 5.55
N TYR A 3 -7.19 26.06 4.23
CA TYR A 3 -7.37 24.82 3.46
C TYR A 3 -6.00 24.44 2.90
N ALA A 4 -5.36 23.43 3.49
CA ALA A 4 -4.22 22.72 2.90
C ALA A 4 -4.06 21.39 3.67
N GLU A 5 -4.89 20.39 3.37
CA GLU A 5 -4.55 19.34 2.39
C GLU A 5 -3.44 18.42 2.89
N PHE A 6 -3.86 17.26 3.41
CA PHE A 6 -3.49 15.95 2.88
C PHE A 6 -2.02 15.67 2.53
N SER A 7 -1.05 16.32 3.18
CA SER A 7 0.33 15.88 3.13
C SER A 7 0.55 14.73 4.12
N TYR A 8 0.09 13.54 3.74
CA TYR A 8 0.62 12.28 4.26
C TYR A 8 2.03 11.99 3.71
N ALA A 9 2.72 12.98 3.16
CA ALA A 9 4.15 12.95 2.92
C ALA A 9 4.88 13.52 4.14
N ASN A 10 4.86 12.77 5.24
CA ASN A 10 5.68 13.05 6.42
C ASN A 10 7.17 13.03 6.01
N PRO A 11 8.06 13.93 6.49
CA PRO A 11 9.49 13.95 6.17
C PRO A 11 10.26 12.67 6.55
N ASP A 12 9.62 11.75 7.26
CA ASP A 12 10.14 10.43 7.63
C ASP A 12 10.01 9.36 6.52
N HIS A 13 9.68 9.72 5.27
CA HIS A 13 9.45 8.77 4.17
C HIS A 13 10.70 8.25 3.43
N HIS A 14 11.90 8.44 3.97
CA HIS A 14 13.14 7.91 3.38
C HIS A 14 13.47 6.41 3.70
N PRO A 15 13.11 5.82 4.86
CA PRO A 15 13.47 4.45 5.21
C PRO A 15 12.49 3.39 4.65
N LEU A 16 11.17 3.64 4.70
CA LEU A 16 10.13 2.73 4.19
C LEU A 16 10.27 2.51 2.68
N LYS A 17 10.40 3.60 1.93
CA LYS A 17 10.69 3.58 0.48
C LYS A 17 11.98 2.81 0.17
N ARG A 18 13.06 3.05 0.93
CA ARG A 18 14.35 2.36 0.76
C ARG A 18 14.26 0.87 1.09
N MET A 19 13.46 0.47 2.07
CA MET A 19 13.20 -0.93 2.40
C MET A 19 12.36 -1.65 1.33
N VAL A 20 11.33 -0.99 0.80
CA VAL A 20 10.51 -1.51 -0.30
C VAL A 20 11.37 -1.72 -1.55
N ILE A 21 12.13 -0.69 -1.96
CA ILE A 21 13.06 -0.79 -3.10
C ILE A 21 14.06 -1.93 -2.91
N ARG A 22 14.70 -2.06 -1.74
CA ARG A 22 15.66 -3.13 -1.47
C ARG A 22 15.04 -4.53 -1.49
N SER A 23 13.80 -4.66 -1.01
CA SER A 23 13.09 -5.94 -1.03
C SER A 23 12.74 -6.37 -2.45
N ILE A 24 12.28 -5.41 -3.24
CA ILE A 24 11.99 -5.57 -4.67
C ILE A 24 13.26 -5.89 -5.47
N GLU A 25 14.36 -5.17 -5.22
CA GLU A 25 15.66 -5.41 -5.84
C GLU A 25 16.19 -6.82 -5.55
N ARG A 26 15.96 -7.31 -4.33
CA ARG A 26 16.33 -8.66 -3.88
C ARG A 26 15.47 -9.75 -4.50
N LEU A 27 14.22 -9.43 -4.86
CA LEU A 27 13.27 -10.35 -5.48
C LEU A 27 13.37 -10.41 -7.02
N SER A 28 13.74 -9.32 -7.69
CA SER A 28 13.59 -9.22 -9.16
C SER A 28 14.82 -8.77 -9.97
N GLY A 29 15.98 -8.54 -9.35
CA GLY A 29 17.21 -8.22 -10.09
C GLY A 29 17.31 -6.75 -10.53
N ARG A 30 17.76 -5.92 -9.57
CA ARG A 30 18.48 -4.62 -9.61
C ARG A 30 18.20 -3.52 -10.66
N ARG A 31 17.79 -3.77 -11.91
CA ARG A 31 17.66 -2.71 -12.95
C ARG A 31 16.22 -2.47 -13.41
N LYS A 32 15.44 -3.53 -13.65
CA LYS A 32 14.13 -3.41 -14.30
C LYS A 32 13.05 -2.73 -13.44
N LEU A 33 13.28 -2.62 -12.13
CA LEU A 33 12.32 -2.06 -11.17
C LEU A 33 12.62 -0.64 -10.72
N LEU A 34 13.83 -0.14 -10.90
CA LEU A 34 14.11 1.28 -10.66
C LEU A 34 13.35 2.14 -11.68
N ASP A 35 13.24 1.67 -12.92
CA ASP A 35 12.43 2.33 -13.95
C ASP A 35 10.94 2.31 -13.59
N LEU A 36 10.43 1.17 -13.09
CA LEU A 36 9.04 1.06 -12.60
C LEU A 36 8.80 1.94 -11.36
N TYR A 37 9.81 2.09 -10.50
CA TYR A 37 9.74 2.93 -9.31
C TYR A 37 9.65 4.42 -9.66
N GLU A 38 10.44 4.89 -10.63
CA GLU A 38 10.37 6.29 -11.08
C GLU A 38 9.03 6.59 -11.76
N ILE A 39 8.49 5.63 -12.53
CA ILE A 39 7.12 5.74 -13.07
C ILE A 39 6.10 5.82 -11.92
N TRP A 40 6.17 4.93 -10.93
CA TRP A 40 5.28 4.94 -9.75
C TRP A 40 5.31 6.27 -9.00
N LYS A 41 6.52 6.79 -8.77
CA LYS A 41 6.71 8.06 -8.06
C LYS A 41 6.07 9.23 -8.80
N GLN A 42 6.06 9.20 -10.14
CA GLN A 42 5.49 10.27 -10.96
C GLN A 42 3.99 10.10 -11.21
N SER A 43 3.44 8.88 -11.19
CA SER A 43 2.06 8.62 -11.61
C SER A 43 1.07 8.22 -10.50
N ILE A 44 1.55 7.67 -9.37
CA ILE A 44 0.67 6.98 -8.39
C ILE A 44 0.55 7.72 -7.06
N VAL A 45 1.39 8.72 -6.79
CA VAL A 45 1.26 9.58 -5.58
C VAL A 45 -0.09 10.33 -5.53
N THR A 46 -0.83 10.36 -6.63
CA THR A 46 -2.11 11.07 -6.79
C THR A 46 -3.35 10.16 -6.78
N THR A 47 -3.23 8.85 -6.54
CA THR A 47 -4.41 7.94 -6.56
C THR A 47 -4.82 7.47 -5.17
N ASP A 48 -6.11 7.24 -4.97
CA ASP A 48 -6.67 6.66 -3.74
C ASP A 48 -6.30 5.18 -3.54
N TYR A 49 -5.58 4.57 -4.49
CA TYR A 49 -5.22 3.14 -4.53
C TYR A 49 -3.71 2.90 -4.61
N MET A 50 -2.91 3.78 -4.00
CA MET A 50 -1.45 3.77 -4.02
C MET A 50 -0.83 2.41 -3.64
N TRP A 51 -1.29 1.78 -2.55
CA TRP A 51 -0.75 0.52 -2.06
C TRP A 51 -1.14 -0.65 -2.95
N SER A 52 -2.39 -0.66 -3.42
CA SER A 52 -2.88 -1.66 -4.36
C SER A 52 -2.12 -1.62 -5.69
N GLU A 53 -1.80 -0.43 -6.20
CA GLU A 53 -0.96 -0.25 -7.39
C GLU A 53 0.50 -0.68 -7.14
N LEU A 54 1.06 -0.37 -5.96
CA LEU A 54 2.40 -0.80 -5.60
C LEU A 54 2.51 -2.34 -5.63
N LEU A 55 1.53 -3.06 -5.09
CA LEU A 55 1.47 -4.52 -5.14
C LEU A 55 1.41 -5.05 -6.58
N ARG A 56 0.62 -4.42 -7.45
CA ARG A 56 0.57 -4.77 -8.88
C ARG A 56 1.93 -4.63 -9.56
N LEU A 57 2.65 -3.53 -9.30
CA LEU A 57 3.97 -3.28 -9.89
C LEU A 57 5.01 -4.33 -9.51
N ILE A 58 4.93 -4.85 -8.28
CA ILE A 58 5.84 -5.89 -7.78
C ILE A 58 5.31 -7.31 -8.05
N ASN A 59 4.24 -7.43 -8.84
CA ASN A 59 3.58 -8.67 -9.21
C ASN A 59 3.14 -9.52 -8.00
N ILE A 60 2.73 -8.87 -6.92
CA ILE A 60 2.09 -9.51 -5.76
C ILE A 60 0.59 -9.31 -5.89
N ARG A 61 -0.17 -10.40 -5.74
CA ARG A 61 -1.63 -10.38 -5.73
C ARG A 61 -2.13 -10.76 -4.35
N VAL A 62 -3.05 -9.94 -3.82
CA VAL A 62 -3.79 -10.24 -2.61
C VAL A 62 -5.14 -10.78 -3.04
N SER A 63 -5.51 -11.96 -2.55
CA SER A 63 -6.78 -12.62 -2.82
C SER A 63 -7.44 -13.00 -1.50
N VAL A 64 -8.75 -12.87 -1.44
CA VAL A 64 -9.57 -13.28 -0.30
C VAL A 64 -10.20 -14.62 -0.64
N ASP A 65 -9.80 -15.66 0.07
CA ASP A 65 -10.25 -17.03 -0.19
C ASP A 65 -11.63 -17.31 0.42
N SER A 66 -11.91 -16.70 1.57
CA SER A 66 -13.18 -16.85 2.29
C SER A 66 -13.72 -15.50 2.75
N GLY A 67 -15.01 -15.27 2.52
CA GLY A 67 -15.70 -14.03 2.91
C GLY A 67 -15.73 -12.97 1.80
N GLU A 68 -16.20 -11.79 2.17
CA GLU A 68 -16.30 -10.63 1.27
C GLU A 68 -15.35 -9.53 1.77
N TRP A 69 -14.60 -8.95 0.84
CA TRP A 69 -13.77 -7.79 1.11
C TRP A 69 -14.05 -6.69 0.07
N PRO A 70 -14.26 -5.44 0.48
CA PRO A 70 -14.33 -4.98 1.88
C PRO A 70 -15.60 -5.50 2.60
N PRO A 71 -15.61 -5.64 3.94
CA PRO A 71 -16.81 -6.02 4.68
C PRO A 71 -17.87 -4.91 4.57
N LYS A 72 -19.15 -5.28 4.45
CA LYS A 72 -20.26 -4.33 4.24
C LYS A 72 -20.64 -3.52 5.49
N ASP A 73 -20.56 -4.14 6.66
CA ASP A 73 -21.03 -3.57 7.93
C ASP A 73 -19.88 -3.31 8.91
N VAL A 74 -18.83 -2.63 8.44
CA VAL A 74 -17.70 -2.28 9.31
C VAL A 74 -18.14 -1.21 10.32
N PRO A 75 -18.03 -1.48 11.64
CA PRO A 75 -18.43 -0.51 12.66
C PRO A 75 -17.62 0.79 12.56
N ASN A 76 -18.27 1.92 12.82
CA ASN A 76 -17.57 3.19 12.98
C ASN A 76 -16.71 3.17 14.24
N GLY A 77 -15.41 3.37 14.08
CA GLY A 77 -14.46 3.38 15.19
C GLY A 77 -13.07 2.90 14.78
N PRO A 78 -12.15 2.74 15.75
CA PRO A 78 -10.81 2.23 15.50
C PRO A 78 -10.86 0.78 15.01
N LEU A 79 -10.10 0.49 13.95
CA LEU A 79 -9.98 -0.85 13.36
C LEU A 79 -8.58 -1.41 13.63
N VAL A 80 -8.51 -2.70 13.93
CA VAL A 80 -7.26 -3.44 14.12
C VAL A 80 -7.22 -4.57 13.11
N LEU A 81 -6.23 -4.55 12.22
CA LEU A 81 -5.97 -5.64 11.26
C LEU A 81 -4.89 -6.55 11.84
N ILE A 82 -5.16 -7.86 11.90
CA ILE A 82 -4.25 -8.87 12.45
C ILE A 82 -3.86 -9.82 11.33
N ALA A 83 -2.56 -10.04 11.16
CA ALA A 83 -2.03 -11.05 10.24
C ALA A 83 -0.81 -11.75 10.84
N ASN A 84 -0.51 -12.93 10.31
CA ASN A 84 0.81 -13.52 10.49
C ASN A 84 1.88 -12.70 9.72
N HIS A 85 3.15 -12.84 10.10
CA HIS A 85 4.25 -12.09 9.47
C HIS A 85 5.40 -12.98 8.92
N PRO A 86 5.11 -14.01 8.09
CA PRO A 86 6.15 -14.87 7.56
C PRO A 86 6.94 -14.24 6.39
N TYR A 87 6.38 -13.24 5.69
CA TYR A 87 6.95 -12.65 4.47
C TYR A 87 7.52 -11.25 4.69
N GLY A 88 7.49 -10.74 5.91
CA GLY A 88 8.10 -9.45 6.24
C GLY A 88 7.32 -8.30 5.59
N ILE A 89 8.04 -7.43 4.90
CA ILE A 89 7.46 -6.22 4.28
C ILE A 89 6.29 -6.53 3.34
N GLY A 90 6.27 -7.69 2.69
CA GLY A 90 5.15 -8.12 1.86
C GLY A 90 3.82 -8.18 2.61
N ASP A 91 3.83 -8.67 3.86
CA ASP A 91 2.64 -8.72 4.71
C ASP A 91 2.15 -7.32 5.06
N GLY A 92 3.10 -6.40 5.35
CA GLY A 92 2.77 -5.00 5.62
C GLY A 92 2.15 -4.31 4.41
N LEU A 93 2.69 -4.52 3.21
CA LEU A 93 2.12 -3.99 1.97
C LEU A 93 0.73 -4.56 1.67
N ALA A 94 0.53 -5.86 1.91
CA ALA A 94 -0.77 -6.49 1.76
C ALA A 94 -1.80 -5.87 2.71
N ILE A 95 -1.48 -5.73 4.01
CA ILE A 95 -2.36 -5.09 4.99
C ILE A 95 -2.66 -3.63 4.62
N LEU A 96 -1.67 -2.87 4.17
CA LEU A 96 -1.86 -1.48 3.75
C LEU A 96 -2.81 -1.39 2.55
N SER A 97 -2.71 -2.30 1.57
CA SER A 97 -3.64 -2.35 0.43
C SER A 97 -5.07 -2.69 0.84
N LEU A 98 -5.23 -3.53 1.86
CA LEU A 98 -6.54 -3.87 2.43
C LEU A 98 -7.12 -2.67 3.18
N ALA A 99 -6.33 -2.04 4.06
CA ALA A 99 -6.72 -0.85 4.82
C ALA A 99 -7.10 0.33 3.91
N GLU A 100 -6.39 0.50 2.80
CA GLU A 100 -6.70 1.48 1.76
C GLU A 100 -8.09 1.27 1.16
N GLN A 101 -8.44 0.04 0.77
CA GLN A 101 -9.77 -0.27 0.23
C GLN A 101 -10.89 0.00 1.24
N LEU A 102 -10.65 -0.21 2.53
CA LEU A 102 -11.59 0.16 3.60
C LEU A 102 -11.74 1.68 3.72
N ALA A 103 -10.64 2.42 3.65
CA ALA A 103 -10.66 3.87 3.77
C ALA A 103 -11.39 4.54 2.61
N VAL A 104 -11.27 4.01 1.39
CA VAL A 104 -12.03 4.50 0.22
C VAL A 104 -13.53 4.24 0.41
N LEU A 105 -13.91 3.05 0.88
CA LEU A 105 -15.31 2.69 1.10
C LEU A 105 -15.99 3.53 2.19
N GLN A 106 -15.25 3.98 3.22
CA GLN A 106 -15.78 4.86 4.26
C GLN A 106 -15.93 6.34 3.82
N ARG A 107 -15.38 6.72 2.65
CA ARG A 107 -15.49 8.09 2.11
C ARG A 107 -16.62 8.26 1.09
N SER A 108 -17.13 7.16 0.53
CA SER A 108 -18.24 7.10 -0.43
C SER A 108 -19.59 6.93 0.25
#